data_AF-A0A7Y3L3Q1-F1
#
_entry.id   AF-A0A7Y3L3Q1-F1
#
_cell.length_a   1.000
_cell.length_b   1.000
_cell.length_c   1.000
_cell.angle_alpha   90.00
_cell.angle_beta   90.00
_cell.angle_gamma   90.00
#
_symmetry.space_group_name_H-M   'P 1'
#
loop_
_entity.id
_entity.type
_entity.pdbx_description
1 polymer ?
#
loop_
_entity_poly.entity_id
_entity_poly.type
_entity_poly.pdbx_seq_one_letter_code
_entity_poly.pdbx_strand_id
1 'polypeptide(L)' 'MWVLLQDGRTLATPLSYFPRLLRATPAQRKKFELSGGGVGIHWNQLDEDISVPGLLSGHSSREKK' A
#
# COMPACT_ATOMS: atom_id res chain seq x y z
N MET A 1 -7.88 -1.42 2.71
CA MET A 1 -6.93 -2.16 1.86
C MET A 1 -6.59 -3.45 2.56
N TRP A 2 -6.53 -4.53 1.79
CA TRP A 2 -6.16 -5.86 2.29
C TRP A 2 -4.84 -6.24 1.66
N VAL A 3 -3.90 -6.72 2.48
CA VAL A 3 -2.62 -7.26 2.02
C VAL A 3 -2.56 -8.71 2.43
N LEU A 4 -2.50 -9.60 1.43
CA LEU A 4 -2.29 -11.02 1.64
C LEU A 4 -0.78 -11.29 1.63
N LEU A 5 -0.26 -11.82 2.73
CA LEU A 5 1.13 -12.21 2.87
C LEU A 5 1.32 -13.65 2.41
N GLN A 6 2.54 -13.97 1.98
CA GLN A 6 2.88 -15.30 1.47
C GLN A 6 2.73 -16.40 2.53
N ASP A 7 2.83 -16.06 3.81
CA ASP A 7 2.61 -16.97 4.94
C ASP A 7 1.12 -17.21 5.27
N GLY A 8 0.20 -16.69 4.44
CA GLY A 8 -1.25 -16.86 4.60
C GLY A 8 -1.89 -15.84 5.54
N ARG A 9 -1.13 -14.96 6.18
CA ARG A 9 -1.70 -13.87 6.99
C ARG A 9 -2.33 -12.82 6.10
N THR A 10 -3.42 -12.23 6.60
CA THR A 10 -4.08 -11.10 5.95
C THR A 10 -4.00 -9.88 6.85
N LEU A 11 -3.46 -8.78 6.32
CA LEU A 11 -3.44 -7.49 7.00
C LEU A 11 -4.53 -6.57 6.45
N ALA A 12 -5.37 -6.06 7.34
CA ALA A 12 -6.37 -5.05 7.02
C ALA A 12 -5.88 -3.67 7.46
N THR A 13 -5.84 -2.71 6.54
CA THR A 13 -5.51 -1.31 6.85
C THR A 13 -6.55 -0.37 6.21
N PRO A 14 -7.05 0.64 6.94
CA PRO A 14 -7.99 1.62 6.37
C PRO A 14 -7.37 2.35 5.17
N LEU A 15 -8.14 2.55 4.09
CA LEU A 15 -7.67 3.38 2.97
C LEU A 15 -7.46 4.84 3.36
N SER A 16 -8.11 5.30 4.43
CA SER A 16 -7.95 6.65 4.98
C SER A 16 -6.53 6.95 5.46
N TYR A 17 -5.69 5.93 5.68
CA TYR A 17 -4.28 6.11 6.04
C TYR A 17 -3.39 6.45 4.84
N PHE A 18 -3.96 6.43 3.63
CA PHE A 18 -3.26 6.65 2.36
C PHE A 18 -4.08 7.64 1.52
N PRO A 19 -4.00 8.96 1.80
CA PRO A 19 -4.78 9.99 1.10
C PRO A 19 -4.76 9.87 -0.43
N ARG A 20 -3.61 9.56 -1.04
CA ARG A 20 -3.51 9.35 -2.50
C ARG A 20 -4.34 8.15 -2.96
N LEU A 21 -4.24 7.01 -2.28
CA LEU A 21 -5.07 5.83 -2.58
C LEU A 21 -6.55 6.05 -2.27
N LEU A 22 -6.88 6.78 -1.20
CA LEU A 22 -8.25 7.10 -0.85
C LEU A 22 -8.94 7.88 -1.97
N ARG A 23 -8.23 8.82 -2.60
CA ARG A 23 -8.74 9.62 -3.73
C ARG A 23 -8.64 8.93 -5.09
N ALA A 24 -7.85 7.86 -5.19
CA ALA A 24 -7.66 7.14 -6.43
C ALA A 24 -8.93 6.40 -6.90
N THR A 25 -9.14 6.36 -8.21
CA THR A 25 -10.18 5.54 -8.84
C THR A 25 -9.90 4.04 -8.65
N PRO A 26 -10.92 3.18 -8.72
CA PRO A 26 -10.71 1.72 -8.66
C PRO A 26 -9.73 1.21 -9.73
N ALA A 27 -9.70 1.82 -10.91
CA ALA A 27 -8.78 1.47 -11.99
C ALA A 27 -7.33 1.81 -11.63
N GLN A 28 -7.09 2.99 -11.05
CA GLN A 28 -5.75 3.38 -10.57
C GLN A 28 -5.29 2.49 -9.43
N ARG A 29 -6.14 2.17 -8.46
CA ARG A 29 -5.80 1.29 -7.32
C ARG A 29 -5.41 -0.13 -7.76
N LYS A 30 -5.89 -0.61 -8.90
CA LYS A 30 -5.53 -1.93 -9.44
C LYS A 30 -4.19 -1.93 -10.19
N LYS A 31 -3.65 -0.76 -10.54
CA LYS A 31 -2.38 -0.62 -11.26
C LYS A 31 -1.23 -0.37 -10.28
N PHE A 32 -0.90 -1.40 -9.50
CA PHE A 32 0.26 -1.40 -8.61
C PHE A 32 1.32 -2.39 -9.08
N GLU A 33 2.53 -2.18 -8.62
CA GLU A 33 3.68 -3.05 -8.82
C GLU A 33 4.25 -3.44 -7.46
N LEU A 34 4.67 -4.70 -7.34
CA LEU A 34 5.36 -5.18 -6.14
C LEU A 34 6.86 -5.09 -6.36
N SER A 35 7.60 -4.60 -5.37
CA SER A 35 9.05 -4.45 -5.42
C SER A 35 9.73 -5.15 -4.24
N GLY A 36 11.04 -5.41 -4.38
CA GLY A 36 11.86 -6.03 -3.34
C GLY A 36 11.35 -7.38 -2.83
N GLY A 37 10.75 -8.20 -3.70
CA GLY A 37 10.17 -9.48 -3.31
C GLY A 37 8.86 -9.37 -2.52
N GLY A 38 8.11 -8.28 -2.68
CA GLY A 38 6.82 -8.05 -2.00
C GLY A 38 6.92 -7.22 -0.72
N VAL A 39 8.10 -6.65 -0.43
CA VAL A 39 8.29 -5.73 0.70
C VAL A 39 7.80 -4.31 0.41
N GLY A 40 7.67 -3.95 -0.87
CA GLY A 40 7.15 -2.66 -1.33
C GLY A 40 5.99 -2.84 -2.30
N ILE A 41 5.03 -1.92 -2.22
CA ILE A 41 3.90 -1.79 -3.15
C ILE A 41 3.93 -0.37 -3.71
N HIS A 42 4.07 -0.24 -5.03
CA HIS A 42 4.19 1.04 -5.71
C HIS A 42 3.02 1.26 -6.67
N TRP A 43 2.43 2.45 -6.66
CA TRP A 43 1.44 2.90 -7.63
C TRP A 43 2.02 4.05 -8.45
N ASN A 44 2.55 3.74 -9.63
CA ASN A 44 3.20 4.72 -10.52
C ASN A 44 2.26 5.88 -10.91
N GLN A 45 0.98 5.60 -11.18
CA GLN A 45 0.02 6.65 -11.55
C GLN A 45 -0.35 7.59 -10.38
N LEU A 46 -0.08 7.18 -9.15
CA LEU A 46 -0.42 7.92 -7.94
C LEU A 46 0.83 8.47 -7.25
N ASP A 47 2.02 8.11 -7.74
CA ASP A 47 3.30 8.38 -7.06
C ASP A 47 3.24 7.93 -5.59
N GLU A 48 2.64 6.77 -5.32
CA GLU A 48 2.44 6.27 -3.95
C GLU A 48 3.26 5.00 -3.71
N ASP A 49 3.99 4.98 -2.59
CA ASP A 49 4.81 3.87 -2.15
C ASP A 49 4.42 3.41 -0.74
N ILE A 50 4.12 2.12 -0.61
CA ILE A 50 3.79 1.50 0.67
C ILE A 50 4.81 0.41 1.00
N SER A 51 5.38 0.50 2.20
CA SER A 51 6.26 -0.54 2.75
C SER A 51 5.45 -1.56 3.56
N VAL A 52 5.51 -2.83 3.17
CA VAL A 52 4.85 -3.94 3.90
C VAL A 52 5.43 -4.11 5.32
N PRO A 53 6.76 -4.08 5.54
CA PRO A 53 7.32 -4.01 6.89
C PRO A 53 6.83 -2.79 7.68
N GLY A 54 6.68 -1.64 7.02
CA GLY A 54 6.11 -0.44 7.64
C GLY A 54 4.68 -0.67 8.14
N LEU A 55 3.84 -1.31 7.32
CA LEU A 55 2.46 -1.67 7.71
C LEU A 55 2.43 -2.64 8.90
N LEU A 56 3.31 -3.65 8.91
CA LEU A 56 3.42 -4.62 10.00
C LEU A 56 3.85 -3.98 11.33
N SER A 57 4.67 -2.93 11.26
CA SER A 57 5.08 -2.13 12.42
C SER A 57 4.06 -1.05 12.82
N GLY A 58 2.91 -0.97 12.15
CA GLY A 58 1.85 0.00 12.45
C GLY A 58 2.09 1.41 11.89
N HIS A 59 3.06 1.58 11.00
CA HIS A 59 3.28 2.86 10.32
C HIS A 59 2.33 3.01 9.12
N SER A 60 1.63 4.15 9.05
CA SER A 60 0.96 4.61 7.83
C SER A 60 1.97 5.17 6.82
N SER A 61 1.51 5.45 5.59
CA SER A 61 2.38 6.00 4.53
C SER A 61 3.17 7.21 5.02
N ARG A 62 4.47 7.24 4.65
CA ARG A 62 5.35 8.38 4.91
C ARG A 62 5.15 9.42 3.81
N GLU A 63 3.93 9.94 3.69
CA GLU A 63 3.71 11.15 2.91
C GLU A 63 4.49 12.28 3.60
N LYS A 64 5.47 12.88 2.92
CA LYS A 64 6.01 14.15 3.41
C LYS A 64 4.90 15.19 3.28
N LYS A 65 4.58 15.84 4.40
CA LYS A 65 3.64 16.95 4.47
C LYS A 65 4.10 18.11 3.59
#